data_AF-A0A1C5UYT9-F1
#
_entry.id   AF-A0A1C5UYT9-F1
#
_cell.length_a   1.000
_cell.length_b   1.000
_cell.length_c   1.000
_cell.angle_alpha   90.00
_cell.angle_beta   90.00
_cell.angle_gamma   90.00
#
_symmetry.space_group_name_H-M   'P 1'
#
loop_
_entity.id
_entity.type
_entity.pdbx_description
1 polymer ?
#
loop_
_entity_poly.entity_id
_entity_poly.type
_entity_poly.pdbx_seq_one_letter_code
_entity_poly.pdbx_strand_id
1 'polypeptide(L)'
;MAKSNNQKAKILYLEKMLRETGEHHAISMQTILANLMEHGIRAERKSIYDDVEVLREFGMDIRYTRERPGGYYLAGQQGAEQPSVQTENANVSTLEKVQEKAETKSIDISGYQALLKNSAGTIKKEMRLLCTGVAQAEIRDFFGEDAEYKIKENGDLMVTVQLPENSKFYGWLTGMGGDVRILKPKKSALAYRDYLKSLAKEYKGL
;
A
#
# COMPACT_ATOMS: atom_id res chain seq x y z
N MET A 1 0.40 37.05 22.39
CA MET A 1 -0.15 35.93 23.18
C MET A 1 0.99 34.95 23.46
N ALA A 2 1.13 34.47 24.69
CA ALA A 2 2.27 33.63 25.10
C ALA A 2 2.36 32.38 24.22
N LYS A 3 3.48 32.18 23.52
CA LYS A 3 3.78 30.93 22.81
C LYS A 3 3.72 29.83 23.85
N SER A 4 2.73 28.92 23.76
CA SER A 4 2.62 27.87 24.76
C SER A 4 3.93 27.11 24.81
N ASN A 5 4.42 26.87 26.02
CA ASN A 5 5.54 25.98 26.24
C ASN A 5 5.24 24.68 25.46
N ASN A 6 6.19 24.21 24.65
CA ASN A 6 6.12 23.00 23.81
C ASN A 6 5.50 23.10 22.40
N GLN A 7 5.19 24.28 21.85
CA GLN A 7 4.75 24.38 20.44
C GLN A 7 5.78 23.84 19.44
N LYS A 8 7.07 24.09 19.68
CA LYS A 8 8.16 23.53 18.84
C LYS A 8 8.34 22.03 19.05
N ALA A 9 8.07 21.51 20.25
CA ALA A 9 8.16 20.08 20.50
C ALA A 9 7.01 19.34 19.79
N LYS A 10 5.80 19.89 19.81
CA LYS A 10 4.60 19.32 19.16
C LYS A 10 4.85 18.99 17.69
N ILE A 11 5.33 19.97 16.91
CA ILE A 11 5.54 19.79 15.47
C ILE A 11 6.64 18.77 15.17
N LEU A 12 7.70 18.69 15.99
CA LEU A 12 8.76 17.69 15.85
C LEU A 12 8.27 16.26 16.14
N TYR A 13 7.42 16.09 17.17
CA TYR A 13 6.81 14.80 17.45
C TYR A 13 5.81 14.41 16.35
N LEU A 14 5.04 15.36 15.83
CA LEU A 14 4.15 15.13 14.70
C LEU A 14 4.92 14.69 13.44
N GLU A 15 6.01 15.39 13.11
CA GLU A 15 6.92 15.00 12.04
C GLU A 15 7.46 13.59 12.25
N LYS A 16 7.98 13.27 13.45
CA LYS A 16 8.51 11.94 13.79
C LYS A 16 7.45 10.86 13.55
N MET A 17 6.24 11.04 14.08
CA MET A 17 5.13 10.11 13.87
C MET A 17 4.82 9.94 12.39
N LEU A 18 4.79 11.03 11.60
CA LEU A 18 4.52 10.97 10.17
C LEU A 18 5.67 10.33 9.37
N ARG A 19 6.92 10.40 9.83
CA ARG A 19 8.04 9.68 9.17
C ARG A 19 8.00 8.17 9.38
N GLU A 20 7.41 7.74 10.50
CA GLU A 20 7.13 6.34 10.78
C GLU A 20 5.87 5.85 10.03
N THR A 21 5.09 6.79 9.47
CA THR A 21 3.99 6.47 8.54
C THR A 21 4.49 6.34 7.12
N GLY A 22 3.70 5.65 6.30
CA GLY A 22 3.90 5.58 4.86
C GLY A 22 2.57 5.45 4.16
N GLU A 23 2.59 5.28 2.84
CA GLU A 23 1.37 5.18 2.01
C GLU A 23 0.36 4.11 2.47
N HIS A 24 0.78 3.19 3.34
CA HIS A 24 0.03 2.04 3.81
C HIS A 24 -0.14 1.96 5.34
N HIS A 25 0.39 2.94 6.06
CA HIS A 25 0.26 3.03 7.51
C HIS A 25 -0.11 4.47 7.88
N ALA A 26 -1.40 4.79 7.80
CA ALA A 26 -1.88 6.13 8.15
C ALA A 26 -2.13 6.24 9.65
N ILE A 27 -1.70 7.36 10.24
CA ILE A 27 -1.93 7.67 11.64
C ILE A 27 -3.20 8.51 11.80
N SER A 28 -4.13 8.01 12.62
CA SER A 28 -5.40 8.70 12.86
C SER A 28 -5.20 9.96 13.71
N MET A 29 -6.09 10.94 13.58
CA MET A 29 -6.08 12.13 14.45
C MET A 29 -6.16 11.77 15.94
N GLN A 30 -6.90 10.72 16.30
CA GLN A 30 -6.98 10.27 17.70
C GLN A 30 -5.63 9.73 18.19
N THR A 31 -4.95 8.96 17.34
CA THR A 31 -3.63 8.39 17.64
C THR A 31 -2.56 9.49 17.77
N ILE A 32 -2.59 10.51 16.90
CA ILE A 32 -1.72 11.69 17.00
C ILE A 32 -1.91 12.38 18.36
N LEU A 33 -3.15 12.66 18.74
CA LEU A 33 -3.45 13.35 20.00
C LEU A 33 -3.05 12.52 21.23
N ALA A 34 -3.26 11.21 21.19
CA ALA A 34 -2.89 10.30 22.27
C ALA A 34 -1.35 10.27 22.46
N ASN A 35 -0.58 10.08 21.39
CA ASN A 35 0.88 10.07 21.45
C ASN A 35 1.45 11.39 21.96
N LEU A 36 0.91 12.53 21.50
CA LEU A 36 1.35 13.84 22.01
C LEU A 36 1.05 13.99 23.51
N MET A 37 -0.09 13.49 23.97
CA MET A 37 -0.45 13.51 25.39
C MET A 37 0.47 12.64 26.25
N GLU A 38 0.88 11.45 25.76
CA GLU A 38 1.87 10.59 26.43
C GLU A 38 3.22 11.30 26.62
N HIS A 39 3.58 12.18 25.69
CA HIS A 39 4.77 13.03 25.79
C HIS A 39 4.53 14.35 26.56
N GLY A 40 3.40 14.50 27.25
CA GLY A 40 3.07 15.68 28.06
C GLY A 40 2.70 16.92 27.24
N ILE A 41 2.41 16.76 25.95
CA ILE A 41 2.05 17.84 25.02
C ILE A 41 0.54 17.82 24.79
N ARG A 42 -0.16 18.79 25.39
CA ARG A 42 -1.59 18.97 25.16
C ARG A 42 -1.81 19.67 23.82
N ALA A 43 -2.26 18.93 22.81
CA ALA A 43 -2.60 19.46 21.50
C ALA A 43 -4.11 19.39 21.23
N GLU A 44 -4.58 20.30 20.38
CA GLU A 44 -5.96 20.31 19.90
C GLU A 44 -6.00 20.03 18.40
N ARG A 45 -7.09 19.44 17.89
CA ARG A 45 -7.24 19.09 16.46
C ARG A 45 -6.93 20.26 15.53
N LYS A 46 -7.44 21.46 15.87
CA LYS A 46 -7.20 22.68 15.09
C LYS A 46 -5.70 22.99 14.99
N SER A 47 -4.99 22.88 16.10
CA SER A 47 -3.55 23.10 16.16
C SER A 47 -2.72 22.03 15.44
N ILE A 48 -3.27 20.83 15.20
CA ILE A 48 -2.63 19.78 14.40
C ILE A 48 -2.80 20.07 12.91
N TYR A 49 -3.96 20.57 12.48
CA TYR A 49 -4.14 20.98 11.08
C TYR A 49 -3.15 22.07 10.69
N ASP A 50 -2.98 23.08 11.56
CA ASP A 50 -2.01 24.16 11.34
C ASP A 50 -0.58 23.59 11.19
N ASP A 51 -0.17 22.67 12.07
CA ASP A 51 1.16 22.04 11.98
C ASP A 51 1.33 21.16 10.73
N VAL A 52 0.29 20.44 10.30
CA VAL A 52 0.33 19.62 9.07
C VAL A 52 0.53 20.50 7.84
N GLU A 53 -0.13 21.65 7.76
CA GLU A 53 0.09 22.59 6.65
C GLU A 53 1.51 23.17 6.68
N VAL A 54 2.03 23.52 7.87
CA VAL A 54 3.43 23.97 8.01
C VAL A 54 4.42 22.91 7.52
N LEU A 55 4.19 21.63 7.83
CA LEU A 55 5.03 20.53 7.35
C LEU A 55 4.92 20.33 5.83
N ARG A 56 3.75 20.56 5.22
CA ARG A 56 3.58 20.55 3.76
C ARG A 56 4.33 21.70 3.10
N GLU A 57 4.21 22.91 3.63
CA GLU A 57 4.97 24.08 3.15
C GLU A 57 6.49 23.88 3.31
N PHE A 58 6.91 23.14 4.34
CA PHE A 58 8.30 22.75 4.53
C PHE A 58 8.80 21.71 3.50
N GLY A 59 7.90 21.07 2.76
CA GLY A 59 8.24 20.14 1.67
C GLY A 59 7.94 18.67 1.96
N MET A 60 7.16 18.34 3.00
CA MET A 60 6.69 16.98 3.26
C MET A 60 5.39 16.70 2.50
N ASP A 61 5.33 15.63 1.69
CA ASP A 61 4.11 15.22 0.97
C ASP A 61 3.14 14.47 1.91
N ILE A 62 2.56 15.19 2.88
CA ILE A 62 1.62 14.62 3.85
C ILE A 62 0.23 14.56 3.24
N ARG A 63 -0.32 13.36 3.09
CA ARG A 63 -1.64 13.11 2.52
C ARG A 63 -2.61 12.55 3.56
N TYR A 64 -3.89 12.63 3.25
CA TYR A 64 -4.96 12.10 4.10
C TYR A 64 -5.73 11.02 3.34
N THR A 65 -5.88 9.84 3.95
CA THR A 65 -6.72 8.75 3.41
C THR A 65 -7.97 8.54 4.26
N ARG A 66 -9.09 8.29 3.58
CA ARG A 66 -10.37 7.89 4.19
C ARG A 66 -10.53 6.37 4.28
N GLU A 67 -9.59 5.62 3.71
CA GLU A 67 -9.56 4.14 3.79
C GLU A 67 -9.25 3.70 5.21
N ARG A 68 -9.54 2.45 5.59
CA ARG A 68 -9.26 1.97 6.95
C ARG A 68 -7.95 1.15 6.96
N PRO A 69 -6.95 1.51 7.77
CA PRO A 69 -6.94 2.57 8.78
C PRO A 69 -6.83 3.98 8.18
N GLY A 70 -7.70 4.89 8.63
CA GLY A 70 -7.83 6.24 8.05
C GLY A 70 -7.05 7.27 8.84
N GLY A 71 -6.42 8.22 8.15
CA GLY A 71 -5.54 9.17 8.81
C GLY A 71 -4.58 9.88 7.86
N TYR A 72 -3.60 10.53 8.48
CA TYR A 72 -2.50 11.22 7.80
C TYR A 72 -1.35 10.25 7.54
N TYR A 73 -0.66 10.42 6.44
CA TYR A 73 0.54 9.67 6.13
C TYR A 73 1.50 10.50 5.29
N LEU A 74 2.79 10.15 5.35
CA LEU A 74 3.82 10.75 4.52
C LEU A 74 3.99 9.95 3.22
N ALA A 75 3.74 10.57 2.07
CA ALA A 75 3.95 10.00 0.75
C ALA A 75 5.40 10.22 0.28
N GLY A 76 5.94 9.29 -0.50
CA GLY A 76 7.26 9.44 -1.12
C GLY A 76 8.48 9.08 -0.25
N GLN A 77 8.33 8.63 1.01
CA GLN A 77 9.45 8.01 1.73
C GLN A 77 9.49 6.49 1.45
N GLN A 78 10.59 6.05 0.84
CA GLN A 78 11.04 4.65 0.96
C GLN A 78 11.73 4.49 2.32
N GLY A 79 11.27 3.54 3.13
CA GLY A 79 11.84 3.16 4.43
C GLY A 79 10.80 3.26 5.56
N ALA A 80 10.66 2.33 6.49
CA ALA A 80 11.40 1.12 6.80
C ALA A 80 10.42 0.07 7.35
N GLU A 81 10.58 -1.19 6.95
CA GLU A 81 9.93 -2.30 7.65
C GLU A 81 10.43 -2.33 9.10
N GLN A 82 9.51 -2.29 10.06
CA GLN A 82 9.76 -2.87 11.37
C GLN A 82 9.17 -4.28 11.40
N PRO A 83 10.00 -5.32 11.53
CA PRO A 83 9.57 -6.60 12.07
C PRO A 83 9.69 -6.58 13.60
N SER A 84 8.58 -6.83 14.29
CA SER A 84 8.58 -7.46 15.63
C SER A 84 9.28 -8.84 15.52
N VAL A 85 10.16 -9.35 16.38
CA VAL A 85 10.38 -9.30 17.83
C VAL A 85 11.85 -9.73 18.14
N GLN A 86 12.47 -9.10 19.15
CA GLN A 86 13.61 -9.49 20.02
C GLN A 86 14.67 -10.51 19.51
N THR A 87 15.95 -10.10 19.46
CA THR A 87 17.05 -10.59 20.33
C THR A 87 18.32 -9.75 20.07
N GLU A 88 19.03 -9.48 21.15
CA GLU A 88 20.20 -8.64 21.34
C GLU A 88 21.43 -9.10 20.53
N ASN A 89 22.18 -8.15 19.93
CA ASN A 89 23.58 -7.87 20.30
C ASN A 89 24.23 -6.82 19.40
N ALA A 90 25.05 -6.01 20.04
CA ALA A 90 25.73 -4.82 19.54
C ALA A 90 26.73 -5.10 18.39
N ASN A 91 26.88 -4.14 17.48
CA ASN A 91 28.09 -3.32 17.38
C ASN A 91 27.96 -2.18 16.37
N VAL A 92 28.54 -1.05 16.75
CA VAL A 92 28.50 0.29 16.12
C VAL A 92 29.54 0.43 15.01
N SER A 93 29.36 1.47 14.18
CA SER A 93 30.30 2.12 13.25
C SER A 93 30.05 1.73 11.77
N THR A 94 30.03 2.61 10.77
CA THR A 94 30.55 3.97 10.58
C THR A 94 29.74 4.67 9.47
N LEU A 95 29.77 6.00 9.47
CA LEU A 95 29.17 6.91 8.51
C LEU A 95 29.80 6.85 7.09
N GLU A 96 29.02 7.38 6.14
CA GLU A 96 29.42 8.25 4.99
C GLU A 96 29.25 7.74 3.54
N LYS A 97 28.55 8.63 2.79
CA LYS A 97 28.73 9.06 1.39
C LYS A 97 27.99 8.35 0.25
N VAL A 98 26.95 9.05 -0.23
CA VAL A 98 26.81 9.61 -1.59
C VAL A 98 27.56 8.85 -2.69
N GLN A 99 26.85 8.22 -3.64
CA GLN A 99 26.82 8.69 -5.02
C GLN A 99 25.84 7.89 -5.90
N GLU A 100 25.31 8.64 -6.85
CA GLU A 100 24.51 8.28 -8.01
C GLU A 100 25.08 7.14 -8.87
N LYS A 101 24.16 6.44 -9.53
CA LYS A 101 24.24 5.78 -10.85
C LYS A 101 24.56 4.28 -10.94
N ALA A 102 23.82 3.69 -11.89
CA ALA A 102 24.05 2.46 -12.64
C ALA A 102 23.50 1.14 -12.05
N GLU A 103 22.47 0.67 -12.76
CA GLU A 103 22.33 -0.68 -13.33
C GLU A 103 22.92 -1.87 -12.54
N THR A 104 22.06 -2.88 -12.35
CA THR A 104 22.23 -4.30 -12.79
C THR A 104 21.80 -5.29 -11.71
N LYS A 105 20.63 -5.91 -11.89
CA LYS A 105 20.46 -7.38 -12.05
C LYS A 105 18.97 -7.68 -12.00
N SER A 106 18.44 -8.15 -13.13
CA SER A 106 17.13 -8.76 -13.26
C SER A 106 17.07 -10.01 -12.38
N ILE A 107 16.68 -9.81 -11.13
CA ILE A 107 16.05 -10.89 -10.38
C ILE A 107 14.72 -11.09 -11.09
N ASP A 108 14.46 -12.32 -11.52
CA ASP A 108 13.21 -12.73 -12.14
C ASP A 108 12.08 -12.58 -11.10
N ILE A 109 11.57 -11.35 -10.99
CA ILE A 109 10.45 -11.02 -10.12
C ILE A 109 9.23 -11.47 -10.90
N SER A 110 8.63 -12.59 -10.50
CA SER A 110 7.37 -13.05 -11.09
C SER A 110 6.37 -11.88 -11.15
N GLY A 111 5.55 -11.83 -12.20
CA GLY A 111 4.61 -10.73 -12.38
C GLY A 111 3.71 -10.53 -11.15
N TYR A 112 3.41 -11.62 -10.43
CA TYR A 112 2.72 -11.59 -9.14
C TYR A 112 3.50 -10.87 -8.04
N GLN A 113 4.81 -11.10 -7.87
CA GLN A 113 5.61 -10.35 -6.90
C GLN A 113 5.68 -8.86 -7.26
N ALA A 114 5.78 -8.51 -8.54
CA ALA A 114 5.72 -7.12 -8.98
C ALA A 114 4.34 -6.50 -8.67
N LEU A 115 3.26 -7.23 -8.91
CA LEU A 115 1.91 -6.82 -8.53
C LEU A 115 1.79 -6.60 -7.03
N LEU A 116 2.34 -7.50 -6.20
CA LEU A 116 2.33 -7.35 -4.74
C LEU A 116 3.13 -6.14 -4.27
N LYS A 117 4.34 -5.93 -4.81
CA LYS A 117 5.17 -4.75 -4.52
C LYS A 117 4.45 -3.45 -4.88
N ASN A 118 3.77 -3.43 -6.02
CA ASN A 118 3.01 -2.28 -6.50
C ASN A 118 1.63 -2.11 -5.83
N SER A 119 1.20 -3.10 -5.04
CA SER A 119 -0.10 -3.15 -4.36
C SER A 119 -0.01 -2.88 -2.86
N ALA A 120 1.13 -2.35 -2.42
CA ALA A 120 1.50 -2.27 -1.02
C ALA A 120 0.34 -1.79 -0.12
N GLY A 121 0.23 -2.37 1.07
CA GLY A 121 -0.84 -2.09 2.04
C GLY A 121 -2.23 -2.70 1.78
N THR A 122 -2.49 -3.29 0.62
CA THR A 122 -3.81 -3.90 0.38
C THR A 122 -3.91 -5.24 1.10
N ILE A 123 -4.98 -5.45 1.89
CA ILE A 123 -5.26 -6.75 2.52
C ILE A 123 -5.31 -7.80 1.42
N LYS A 124 -4.39 -8.76 1.49
CA LYS A 124 -4.42 -9.92 0.62
C LYS A 124 -5.66 -10.74 0.97
N LYS A 125 -6.52 -10.95 -0.02
CA LYS A 125 -7.69 -11.81 0.11
C LYS A 125 -7.45 -13.05 -0.72
N GLU A 126 -7.79 -14.21 -0.17
CA GLU A 126 -7.87 -15.40 -0.98
C GLU A 126 -8.94 -15.21 -2.07
N MET A 127 -8.52 -15.32 -3.32
CA MET A 127 -9.38 -15.23 -4.48
C MET A 127 -9.26 -16.51 -5.30
N ARG A 128 -10.38 -16.92 -5.88
CA ARG A 128 -10.45 -18.01 -6.85
C ARG A 128 -10.72 -17.42 -8.22
N LEU A 129 -9.76 -17.60 -9.11
CA LEU A 129 -9.83 -17.19 -10.51
C LEU A 129 -10.16 -18.40 -11.38
N LEU A 130 -10.95 -18.17 -12.42
CA LEU A 130 -11.13 -19.09 -13.54
C LEU A 130 -10.33 -18.56 -14.71
N CYS A 131 -9.46 -19.40 -15.26
CA CYS A 131 -8.65 -19.10 -16.42
C CYS A 131 -9.00 -20.10 -17.53
N THR A 132 -9.22 -19.60 -18.74
CA THR A 132 -9.43 -20.45 -19.92
C THR A 132 -8.17 -21.28 -20.22
N GLY A 133 -8.33 -22.38 -20.95
CA GLY A 133 -7.21 -23.25 -21.36
C GLY A 133 -6.07 -22.51 -22.07
N VAL A 134 -6.38 -21.44 -22.81
CA VAL A 134 -5.40 -20.63 -23.56
C VAL A 134 -4.51 -19.76 -22.66
N ALA A 135 -5.03 -19.26 -21.54
CA ALA A 135 -4.29 -18.39 -20.62
C ALA A 135 -3.51 -19.17 -19.54
N GLN A 136 -3.51 -20.51 -19.58
CA GLN A 136 -2.90 -21.33 -18.54
C GLN A 136 -1.39 -21.11 -18.40
N ALA A 137 -0.65 -21.01 -19.51
CA ALA A 137 0.79 -20.82 -19.51
C ALA A 137 1.16 -19.47 -18.89
N GLU A 138 0.50 -18.40 -19.33
CA GLU A 138 0.71 -17.03 -18.82
C GLU A 138 0.37 -16.92 -17.33
N ILE A 139 -0.71 -17.57 -16.89
CA ILE A 139 -1.12 -17.57 -15.49
C ILE A 139 -0.12 -18.32 -14.59
N ARG A 140 0.44 -19.43 -15.07
CA ARG A 140 1.49 -20.15 -14.34
C ARG A 140 2.79 -19.37 -14.28
N ASP A 141 3.16 -18.68 -15.34
CA ASP A 141 4.33 -17.81 -15.38
C ASP A 141 4.15 -16.62 -14.42
N PHE A 142 2.95 -16.04 -14.39
CA PHE A 142 2.64 -14.90 -13.55
C PHE A 142 2.66 -15.22 -12.06
N PHE A 143 1.98 -16.31 -11.64
CA PHE A 143 1.81 -16.66 -10.23
C PHE A 143 2.86 -17.65 -9.72
N GLY A 144 3.52 -18.42 -10.59
CA GLY A 144 4.53 -19.40 -10.18
C GLY A 144 4.02 -20.37 -9.11
N GLU A 145 4.81 -20.54 -8.05
CA GLU A 145 4.50 -21.40 -6.90
C GLU A 145 3.61 -20.72 -5.85
N ASP A 146 3.32 -19.43 -6.00
CA ASP A 146 2.54 -18.66 -5.02
C ASP A 146 1.01 -18.91 -5.11
N ALA A 147 0.57 -19.80 -6.00
CA ALA A 147 -0.83 -20.10 -6.24
C ALA A 147 -1.11 -21.62 -6.33
N GLU A 148 -2.32 -22.01 -5.95
CA GLU A 148 -2.81 -23.37 -6.16
C GLU A 148 -3.56 -23.50 -7.48
N TYR A 149 -3.25 -24.56 -8.23
CA TYR A 149 -3.82 -24.81 -9.56
C TYR A 149 -4.68 -26.08 -9.56
N LYS A 150 -5.89 -26.01 -10.12
CA LYS A 150 -6.78 -27.16 -10.33
C LYS A 150 -7.37 -27.13 -11.73
N ILE A 151 -7.04 -28.13 -12.56
CA ILE A 151 -7.62 -28.28 -13.90
C ILE A 151 -9.02 -28.89 -13.75
N LYS A 152 -9.99 -28.31 -14.47
CA LYS A 152 -11.36 -28.83 -14.56
C LYS A 152 -11.50 -29.80 -15.74
N GLU A 153 -12.54 -30.63 -15.70
CA GLU A 153 -12.88 -31.59 -16.77
C GLU A 153 -13.10 -30.93 -18.13
N ASN A 154 -13.50 -29.65 -18.16
CA ASN A 154 -13.71 -28.88 -19.37
C ASN A 154 -12.42 -28.25 -19.95
N GLY A 155 -11.25 -28.49 -19.34
CA GLY A 155 -9.96 -27.92 -19.75
C GLY A 155 -9.64 -26.53 -19.17
N ASP A 156 -10.52 -25.93 -18.37
CA ASP A 156 -10.24 -24.66 -17.69
C ASP A 156 -9.34 -24.86 -16.46
N LEU A 157 -8.57 -23.83 -16.13
CA LEU A 157 -7.71 -23.79 -14.95
C LEU A 157 -8.34 -22.95 -13.86
N MET A 158 -8.50 -23.52 -12.68
CA MET A 158 -8.85 -22.79 -11.47
C MET A 158 -7.60 -22.45 -10.68
N VAL A 159 -7.47 -21.19 -10.31
CA VAL A 159 -6.33 -20.68 -9.55
C VAL A 159 -6.82 -20.12 -8.22
N THR A 160 -6.26 -20.59 -7.11
CA THR A 160 -6.50 -20.03 -5.78
C THR A 160 -5.23 -19.31 -5.33
N VAL A 161 -5.33 -18.01 -5.07
CA VAL A 161 -4.17 -17.17 -4.74
C VAL A 161 -4.58 -15.99 -3.86
N GLN A 162 -3.64 -15.48 -3.08
CA GLN A 162 -3.85 -14.34 -2.19
C GLN A 162 -3.59 -13.02 -2.92
N LEU A 163 -4.66 -12.35 -3.35
CA LEU A 163 -4.56 -11.14 -4.17
C LEU A 163 -4.99 -9.88 -3.43
N PRO A 164 -4.32 -8.73 -3.69
CA PRO A 164 -4.78 -7.43 -3.24
C PRO A 164 -6.00 -7.00 -4.04
N GLU A 165 -7.08 -6.61 -3.35
CA GLU A 165 -8.28 -6.06 -3.98
C GLU A 165 -8.10 -4.56 -4.26
N ASN A 166 -7.39 -4.21 -5.34
CA ASN A 166 -7.12 -2.82 -5.72
C ASN A 166 -7.11 -2.60 -7.24
N SER A 167 -6.92 -1.33 -7.65
CA SER A 167 -6.91 -0.93 -9.07
C SER A 167 -5.75 -1.52 -9.87
N LYS A 168 -4.60 -1.82 -9.26
CA LYS A 168 -3.44 -2.44 -9.92
C LYS A 168 -3.76 -3.87 -10.33
N PHE A 169 -4.32 -4.65 -9.41
CA PHE A 169 -4.83 -5.97 -9.70
C PHE A 169 -5.93 -5.94 -10.76
N TYR A 170 -6.87 -4.99 -10.68
CA TYR A 170 -7.92 -4.85 -11.68
C TYR A 170 -7.38 -4.47 -13.06
N GLY A 171 -6.35 -3.62 -13.13
CA GLY A 171 -5.67 -3.28 -14.37
C GLY A 171 -5.02 -4.50 -15.01
N TRP A 172 -4.27 -5.28 -14.22
CA TRP A 172 -3.71 -6.56 -14.67
C TRP A 172 -4.79 -7.52 -15.18
N LEU A 173 -5.86 -7.71 -14.39
CA LEU A 173 -6.99 -8.56 -14.75
C LEU A 173 -7.70 -8.11 -16.04
N THR A 174 -7.75 -6.79 -16.29
CA THR A 174 -8.29 -6.21 -17.53
C THR A 174 -7.38 -6.51 -18.71
N GLY A 175 -6.06 -6.50 -18.51
CA GLY A 175 -5.06 -6.87 -19.51
C GLY A 175 -5.22 -8.31 -20.02
N MET A 176 -5.74 -9.22 -19.20
CA MET A 176 -6.01 -10.62 -19.55
C MET A 176 -7.22 -10.82 -20.50
N GLY A 177 -7.82 -9.75 -21.04
CA GLY A 177 -8.80 -9.85 -22.15
C GLY A 177 -10.12 -10.56 -21.84
N GLY A 178 -10.37 -10.95 -20.59
CA GLY A 178 -11.54 -11.72 -20.18
C GLY A 178 -11.35 -13.25 -20.16
N ASP A 179 -10.14 -13.72 -20.45
CA ASP A 179 -9.70 -15.11 -20.27
C ASP A 179 -9.55 -15.50 -18.80
N VAL A 180 -9.38 -14.48 -17.93
CA VAL A 180 -9.27 -14.64 -16.48
C VAL A 180 -10.43 -13.93 -15.80
N ARG A 181 -11.13 -14.62 -14.90
CA ARG A 181 -12.30 -14.08 -14.20
C ARG A 181 -12.32 -14.46 -12.73
N ILE A 182 -12.76 -13.53 -11.88
CA ILE A 182 -12.92 -13.77 -10.44
C ILE A 182 -14.20 -14.59 -10.21
N LEU A 183 -14.07 -15.80 -9.67
CA LEU A 183 -15.20 -16.63 -9.23
C LEU A 183 -15.57 -16.37 -7.76
N LYS A 184 -14.57 -16.26 -6.89
CA LYS A 184 -14.77 -16.01 -5.46
C LYS A 184 -13.69 -15.08 -4.89
N PRO A 185 -14.03 -14.25 -3.89
CA PRO A 185 -15.38 -14.06 -3.36
C PRO A 185 -16.24 -13.19 -4.29
N LYS A 186 -17.58 -13.40 -4.28
CA LYS A 186 -18.52 -12.65 -5.15
C LYS A 186 -18.42 -11.14 -4.95
N LYS A 187 -18.10 -10.68 -3.73
CA LYS A 187 -17.90 -9.26 -3.41
C LYS A 187 -16.76 -8.64 -4.25
N SER A 188 -15.64 -9.34 -4.39
CA SER A 188 -14.50 -8.86 -5.17
C SER A 188 -14.80 -8.82 -6.67
N ALA A 189 -15.56 -9.81 -7.18
CA ALA A 189 -16.03 -9.79 -8.56
C ALA A 189 -16.98 -8.61 -8.85
N LEU A 190 -17.85 -8.25 -7.90
CA LEU A 190 -18.71 -7.07 -8.00
C LEU A 190 -17.90 -5.77 -7.94
N ALA A 191 -16.92 -5.67 -7.04
CA ALA A 191 -16.03 -4.52 -6.95
C ALA A 191 -15.25 -4.29 -8.27
N TYR A 192 -14.74 -5.36 -8.90
CA TYR A 192 -14.11 -5.26 -10.21
C TYR A 192 -15.08 -4.78 -11.30
N ARG A 193 -16.30 -5.31 -11.33
CA ARG A 193 -17.36 -4.84 -12.26
C ARG A 193 -17.64 -3.35 -12.08
N ASP A 194 -17.75 -2.88 -10.84
CA ASP A 194 -18.08 -1.50 -10.55
C ASP A 194 -16.91 -0.57 -10.92
N TYR A 195 -15.67 -1.01 -10.74
CA TYR A 195 -14.46 -0.35 -11.25
C TYR A 195 -14.44 -0.23 -12.78
N LEU A 196 -14.75 -1.31 -13.52
CA LEU A 196 -14.84 -1.24 -14.98
C LEU A 196 -15.93 -0.27 -15.45
N LYS A 197 -17.08 -0.26 -14.76
CA LYS A 197 -18.18 0.67 -15.07
C LYS A 197 -17.81 2.13 -14.81
N SER A 198 -17.05 2.42 -13.75
CA SER A 198 -16.60 3.79 -13.49
C SER A 198 -15.68 4.29 -14.59
N LEU A 199 -14.72 3.45 -15.01
CA LEU A 199 -13.83 3.78 -16.13
C LEU A 199 -14.61 3.97 -17.44
N ALA A 200 -15.48 3.03 -17.79
CA ALA A 200 -16.26 3.11 -19.03
C ALA A 200 -17.17 4.36 -19.09
N LYS A 201 -17.61 4.88 -17.94
CA LYS A 201 -18.43 6.10 -17.86
C LYS A 201 -17.65 7.33 -18.31
N GLU A 202 -16.35 7.41 -18.02
CA GLU A 202 -15.50 8.56 -18.39
C GLU A 202 -15.31 8.68 -19.90
N TYR A 203 -15.39 7.57 -20.63
CA TYR A 203 -15.25 7.52 -22.08
C TYR A 203 -16.59 7.52 -22.82
N LYS A 204 -17.72 7.61 -22.11
CA LYS A 204 -19.03 7.57 -22.74
C LYS A 204 -19.34 8.91 -23.41
N GLY A 205 -19.23 8.97 -24.74
CA GLY A 205 -19.57 10.15 -25.54
C GLY A 205 -18.39 11.05 -25.91
N LEU A 206 -17.15 10.57 -25.73
CA LEU A 206 -16.02 10.97 -26.58
C LEU A 206 -16.25 10.43 -27.99
#